data_AF-A0A6J4VT56-F1
#
_entry.id   AF-A0A6J4VT56-F1
#
_cell.length_a   1.000
_cell.length_b   1.000
_cell.length_c   1.000
_cell.angle_alpha   90.00
_cell.angle_beta   90.00
_cell.angle_gamma   90.00
#
_symmetry.space_group_name_H-M   'P 1'
#
loop_
_entity.id
_entity.type
_entity.pdbx_description
1 polymer ?
#
loop_
_entity_poly.entity_id
_entity_poly.type
_entity_poly.pdbx_seq_one_letter_code
_entity_poly.pdbx_strand_id
1 'polypeptide(L)'
;MRMPRRWLLSTGAVTLALALLIVATIVPAGLRLGVGAQPEDATLLRELAERLLTPPSPGPEGEVPTTELLPGRLPDAPALDLPVPPGGRLLGSVVRRFAPPGVVSVEAVYDAAGRGQDVAAFYDEELARRGYTPAPFGGPGRPTPGFQPTVTTIYRTFCPPGGAGFLSLTIFPRGERPVDVRARLEGTGPGPCGDGGKPGAPPPDRRFPPGLDRLPPLFAPEGVQVQPTGGGGGPNRFSSAAVALTD
;
A
#
# COMPACT_ATOMS: atom_id res chain seq x y z
N MET A 1 82.29 -44.88 -18.53
CA MET A 1 82.62 -43.75 -19.42
C MET A 1 81.43 -43.48 -20.34
N ARG A 2 80.95 -42.23 -20.35
CA ARG A 2 80.20 -41.52 -21.41
C ARG A 2 79.07 -42.25 -22.17
N MET A 3 77.86 -41.72 -22.02
CA MET A 3 76.76 -41.80 -23.00
C MET A 3 77.21 -41.43 -24.41
N PRO A 4 76.46 -41.92 -25.42
CA PRO A 4 75.71 -41.02 -26.30
C PRO A 4 74.24 -41.49 -26.46
N ARG A 5 73.21 -40.62 -26.40
CA ARG A 5 72.66 -39.78 -27.50
C ARG A 5 72.57 -40.55 -28.83
N ARG A 6 71.50 -40.54 -29.63
CA ARG A 6 70.14 -40.00 -29.65
C ARG A 6 69.57 -40.44 -31.04
N TRP A 7 68.27 -40.72 -31.13
CA TRP A 7 67.38 -40.52 -32.30
C TRP A 7 67.43 -41.47 -33.52
N LEU A 8 66.28 -42.10 -33.79
CA LEU A 8 65.71 -42.49 -35.10
C LEU A 8 64.18 -42.44 -34.91
N LEU A 9 63.52 -41.36 -35.35
CA LEU A 9 62.76 -41.21 -36.60
C LEU A 9 61.46 -42.04 -36.70
N SER A 10 60.34 -41.31 -36.83
CA SER A 10 59.19 -41.54 -37.73
C SER A 10 58.32 -42.80 -37.50
N THR A 11 56.99 -42.87 -37.69
CA THR A 11 55.98 -42.08 -38.43
C THR A 11 54.62 -42.76 -38.17
N GLY A 12 53.50 -42.03 -38.37
CA GLY A 12 52.19 -42.63 -38.71
C GLY A 12 51.35 -43.06 -37.51
N ALA A 13 50.39 -42.24 -37.06
CA ALA A 13 49.02 -42.12 -37.59
C ALA A 13 48.06 -43.17 -36.99
N VAL A 14 46.84 -42.69 -36.70
CA VAL A 14 45.55 -43.40 -36.61
C VAL A 14 44.84 -43.23 -35.25
N THR A 15 43.96 -42.23 -35.23
CA THR A 15 42.62 -42.13 -34.60
C THR A 15 42.38 -42.70 -33.20
N LEU A 16 41.84 -41.88 -32.29
CA LEU A 16 40.43 -42.00 -31.88
C LEU A 16 40.01 -40.82 -30.99
N ALA A 17 38.77 -40.39 -31.18
CA ALA A 17 38.07 -39.39 -30.41
C ALA A 17 38.10 -39.68 -28.90
N LEU A 18 38.47 -38.68 -28.09
CA LEU A 18 38.05 -38.63 -26.70
C LEU A 18 37.41 -37.27 -26.46
N ALA A 19 36.10 -37.25 -26.69
CA ALA A 19 35.20 -36.23 -26.20
C ALA A 19 35.37 -36.15 -24.68
N LEU A 20 36.06 -35.11 -24.21
CA LEU A 20 35.98 -34.69 -22.82
C LEU A 20 34.54 -34.22 -22.61
N LEU A 21 33.75 -35.06 -21.96
CA LEU A 21 32.47 -34.72 -21.36
C LEU A 21 32.67 -33.50 -20.47
N ILE A 22 32.40 -32.31 -21.01
CA ILE A 22 31.90 -31.22 -20.17
C ILE A 22 30.50 -31.68 -19.81
N VAL A 23 30.35 -32.15 -18.58
CA VAL A 23 29.05 -32.36 -17.93
C VAL A 23 28.38 -31.00 -17.91
N ALA A 24 27.61 -30.71 -18.97
CA ALA A 24 26.65 -29.63 -18.98
C ALA A 24 25.68 -29.98 -17.85
N THR A 25 25.79 -29.26 -16.74
CA THR A 25 24.79 -29.24 -15.69
C THR A 25 23.47 -28.87 -16.36
N ILE A 26 22.59 -29.86 -16.48
CA ILE A 26 21.20 -29.67 -16.90
C ILE A 26 20.56 -28.84 -15.80
N VAL A 27 20.63 -27.51 -15.94
CA VAL A 27 19.79 -26.60 -15.17
C VAL A 27 18.36 -26.94 -15.61
N PRO A 28 17.47 -27.42 -14.72
CA PRO A 28 16.10 -27.64 -15.10
C PRO A 28 15.55 -26.30 -15.60
N ALA A 29 14.90 -26.34 -16.76
CA ALA A 29 14.25 -25.20 -17.38
C ALA A 29 13.05 -24.75 -16.52
N GLY A 30 13.32 -24.20 -15.34
CA GLY A 30 12.39 -23.31 -14.66
C GLY A 30 12.25 -22.08 -15.54
N LEU A 31 11.01 -21.59 -15.68
CA LEU A 31 10.66 -20.44 -16.51
C LEU A 31 11.72 -19.34 -16.46
N ARG A 32 12.50 -19.19 -17.54
CA ARG A 32 13.28 -17.97 -17.76
C ARG A 32 12.35 -16.91 -18.33
N LEU A 33 11.51 -16.34 -17.47
CA LEU A 33 10.89 -15.06 -17.77
C LEU A 33 11.92 -13.97 -17.46
N GLY A 34 12.58 -13.48 -18.51
CA GLY A 34 13.54 -12.40 -18.36
C GLY A 34 14.02 -11.88 -19.71
N VAL A 35 13.38 -10.82 -20.19
CA VAL A 35 14.09 -9.83 -20.98
C VAL A 35 15.02 -9.10 -20.00
N GLY A 36 16.29 -8.91 -20.37
CA GLY A 36 17.31 -8.34 -19.47
C GLY A 36 16.84 -7.03 -18.83
N ALA A 37 17.25 -6.82 -17.57
CA ALA A 37 16.97 -5.58 -16.86
C ALA A 37 17.36 -4.38 -17.74
N GLN A 38 16.38 -3.56 -18.08
CA GLN A 38 16.63 -2.28 -18.74
C GLN A 38 17.37 -1.37 -17.75
N PRO A 39 18.20 -0.43 -18.22
CA PRO A 39 18.78 0.61 -17.37
C PRO A 39 17.69 1.31 -16.54
N GLU A 40 18.02 1.74 -15.33
CA GLU A 40 17.08 2.49 -14.49
C GLU A 40 16.67 3.80 -15.18
N ASP A 41 15.41 3.85 -15.63
CA ASP A 41 14.80 5.04 -16.23
C ASP A 41 13.65 5.50 -15.34
N ALA A 42 13.79 6.71 -14.76
CA ALA A 42 12.78 7.31 -13.90
C ALA A 42 11.45 7.56 -14.62
N THR A 43 11.45 7.68 -15.95
CA THR A 43 10.24 7.80 -16.77
C THR A 43 9.53 6.46 -16.85
N LEU A 44 10.27 5.38 -17.17
CA LEU A 44 9.73 4.03 -17.20
C LEU A 44 9.21 3.58 -15.83
N LEU A 45 9.94 3.91 -14.75
CA LEU A 45 9.51 3.61 -13.37
C LEU A 45 8.19 4.32 -13.03
N ARG A 46 8.04 5.58 -13.43
CA ARG A 46 6.81 6.35 -13.22
C ARG A 46 5.66 5.79 -14.03
N GLU A 47 5.87 5.48 -15.31
CA GLU A 47 4.83 4.84 -16.15
C GLU A 47 4.38 3.51 -15.52
N LEU A 48 5.34 2.66 -15.12
CA LEU A 48 5.05 1.38 -14.49
C LEU A 48 4.26 1.57 -13.18
N ALA A 49 4.69 2.49 -12.32
CA ALA A 49 4.02 2.77 -11.05
C ALA A 49 2.59 3.27 -11.27
N GLU A 50 2.38 4.21 -12.19
CA GLU A 50 1.05 4.74 -12.50
C GLU A 50 0.12 3.66 -13.06
N ARG A 51 0.62 2.78 -13.93
CA ARG A 51 -0.16 1.65 -14.47
C ARG A 51 -0.52 0.62 -13.40
N LEU A 52 0.38 0.35 -12.46
CA LEU A 52 0.12 -0.56 -11.34
C LEU A 52 -0.83 0.04 -10.29
N LEU A 53 -0.82 1.35 -10.12
CA LEU A 53 -1.68 2.08 -9.16
C LEU A 53 -3.06 2.43 -9.73
N THR A 54 -3.22 2.35 -11.05
CA THR A 54 -4.50 2.58 -11.73
C THR A 54 -5.40 1.36 -11.54
N PRO A 55 -6.63 1.52 -11.01
CA PRO A 55 -7.58 0.42 -10.94
C PRO A 55 -7.80 -0.20 -12.32
N PRO A 56 -7.76 -1.54 -12.46
CA PRO A 56 -7.89 -2.20 -13.76
C PRO A 56 -9.34 -2.20 -14.29
N SER A 57 -10.31 -1.87 -13.43
CA SER A 57 -11.73 -1.86 -13.77
C SER A 57 -12.20 -0.44 -14.12
N PRO A 58 -13.07 -0.29 -15.14
CA PRO A 58 -13.76 0.96 -15.39
C PRO A 58 -14.53 1.46 -14.16
N GLY A 59 -14.76 2.77 -14.12
CA GLY A 59 -15.63 3.42 -13.15
C GLY A 59 -17.09 2.97 -13.29
N PRO A 60 -17.96 3.40 -12.35
CA PRO A 60 -19.37 3.03 -12.34
C PRO A 60 -20.13 3.33 -13.63
N GLU A 61 -19.73 4.36 -14.38
CA GLU A 61 -20.35 4.77 -15.64
C GLU A 61 -19.51 4.33 -16.87
N GLY A 62 -18.55 3.42 -16.67
CA GLY A 62 -17.68 2.90 -17.72
C GLY A 62 -16.46 3.78 -18.02
N GLU A 63 -16.17 4.78 -17.18
CA GLU A 63 -15.04 5.68 -17.37
C GLU A 63 -13.71 4.98 -17.11
N VAL A 64 -12.70 5.31 -17.90
CA VAL A 64 -11.35 4.78 -17.68
C VAL A 64 -10.67 5.60 -16.57
N PRO A 65 -10.26 4.99 -15.44
CA PRO A 65 -9.51 5.70 -14.43
C PRO A 65 -8.12 6.07 -14.95
N THR A 66 -7.63 7.21 -14.50
CA THR A 66 -6.25 7.65 -14.71
C THR A 66 -5.59 7.90 -13.36
N THR A 67 -4.29 7.64 -13.31
CA THR A 67 -3.45 7.88 -12.12
C THR A 67 -2.28 8.76 -12.52
N GLU A 68 -2.01 9.77 -11.70
CA GLU A 68 -0.84 10.63 -11.83
C GLU A 68 -0.03 10.56 -10.53
N LEU A 69 1.25 10.24 -10.66
CA LEU A 69 2.19 10.21 -9.54
C LEU A 69 2.97 11.53 -9.46
N LEU A 70 2.97 12.15 -8.28
CA LEU A 70 3.57 13.45 -8.01
C LEU A 70 4.64 13.33 -6.90
N PRO A 71 5.87 12.91 -7.22
CA PRO A 71 6.95 12.85 -6.23
C PRO A 71 7.25 14.23 -5.64
N GLY A 72 7.39 14.29 -4.31
CA GLY A 72 7.79 15.49 -3.57
C GLY A 72 6.79 16.65 -3.58
N ARG A 73 5.59 16.49 -4.16
CA ARG A 73 4.59 17.56 -4.23
C ARG A 73 3.16 17.05 -4.10
N LEU A 74 2.28 17.98 -3.74
CA LEU A 74 0.82 17.82 -3.78
C LEU A 74 0.31 18.28 -5.16
N PRO A 75 -0.89 17.86 -5.59
CA PRO A 75 -1.50 18.45 -6.78
C PRO A 75 -1.76 19.95 -6.59
N ASP A 76 -1.73 20.70 -7.69
CA ASP A 76 -2.13 22.11 -7.74
C ASP A 76 -3.65 22.24 -7.59
N ALA A 77 -4.17 21.88 -6.42
CA ALA A 77 -5.58 21.99 -6.06
C ALA A 77 -5.69 22.31 -4.56
N PRO A 78 -6.55 23.27 -4.16
CA PRO A 78 -6.68 23.70 -2.77
C PRO A 78 -7.19 22.60 -1.83
N ALA A 79 -7.63 21.46 -2.37
CA ALA A 79 -8.33 20.42 -1.63
C ALA A 79 -7.43 19.65 -0.64
N LEU A 80 -6.10 19.64 -0.83
CA LEU A 80 -5.16 18.91 0.03
C LEU A 80 -4.00 19.77 0.52
N ASP A 81 -4.26 21.00 0.97
CA ASP A 81 -3.27 21.75 1.76
C ASP A 81 -3.21 21.17 3.18
N LEU A 82 -2.51 20.05 3.33
CA LEU A 82 -2.31 19.39 4.62
C LEU A 82 -0.99 19.81 5.26
N PRO A 83 -0.99 20.12 6.56
CA PRO A 83 0.23 20.48 7.25
C PRO A 83 1.14 19.25 7.37
N VAL A 84 2.44 19.49 7.21
CA VAL A 84 3.48 18.49 7.44
C VAL A 84 3.78 18.46 8.95
N PRO A 85 3.77 17.30 9.62
CA PRO A 85 4.15 17.19 11.02
C PRO A 85 5.56 17.71 11.29
N PRO A 86 5.85 18.27 12.49
CA PRO A 86 7.19 18.74 12.83
C PRO A 86 8.27 17.68 12.62
N GLY A 87 9.37 18.06 11.96
CA GLY A 87 10.45 17.12 11.60
C GLY A 87 10.07 16.10 10.53
N GLY A 88 8.88 16.22 9.94
CA GLY A 88 8.40 15.40 8.83
C GLY A 88 8.74 15.99 7.46
N ARG A 89 8.39 15.23 6.42
CA ARG A 89 8.49 15.64 5.02
C ARG A 89 7.41 14.98 4.17
N LEU A 90 7.03 15.66 3.09
CA LEU A 90 6.22 15.09 2.03
C LEU A 90 7.09 14.20 1.13
N LEU A 91 6.70 12.94 0.95
CA LEU A 91 7.33 12.04 -0.03
C LEU A 91 6.73 12.23 -1.43
N GLY A 92 5.43 12.51 -1.49
CA GLY A 92 4.71 12.77 -2.73
C GLY A 92 3.23 12.47 -2.58
N SER A 93 2.54 12.53 -3.71
CA SER A 93 1.11 12.21 -3.77
C SER A 93 0.76 11.43 -5.03
N VAL A 94 -0.40 10.80 -4.99
CA VAL A 94 -1.03 10.16 -6.13
C VAL A 94 -2.42 10.75 -6.31
N VAL A 95 -2.75 11.12 -7.55
CA VAL A 95 -4.06 11.62 -7.92
C VAL A 95 -4.75 10.59 -8.79
N ARG A 96 -5.96 10.20 -8.39
CA ARG A 96 -6.81 9.30 -9.18
C ARG A 96 -8.01 10.08 -9.70
N ARG A 97 -8.25 9.97 -10.99
CA ARG A 97 -9.33 10.67 -11.69
C ARG A 97 -10.12 9.65 -12.51
N PHE A 98 -11.45 9.77 -12.52
CA PHE A 98 -12.23 9.23 -13.62
C PHE A 98 -12.25 10.26 -14.74
N ALA A 99 -12.52 9.80 -15.97
CA ALA A 99 -12.71 10.70 -17.10
C ALA A 99 -13.75 11.79 -16.74
N PRO A 100 -13.62 13.02 -17.27
CA PRO A 100 -14.20 14.19 -16.65
C PRO A 100 -15.73 14.15 -16.42
N PRO A 101 -16.23 14.79 -15.34
CA PRO A 101 -15.48 15.62 -14.40
C PRO A 101 -15.35 14.99 -13.00
N GLY A 102 -14.13 14.65 -12.57
CA GLY A 102 -13.88 14.42 -11.14
C GLY A 102 -12.50 13.88 -10.79
N VAL A 103 -11.75 14.62 -9.95
CA VAL A 103 -10.76 13.97 -9.07
C VAL A 103 -11.54 13.10 -8.10
N VAL A 104 -11.27 11.81 -8.14
CA VAL A 104 -11.94 10.81 -7.30
C VAL A 104 -11.30 10.85 -5.93
N SER A 105 -9.98 10.72 -5.92
CA SER A 105 -9.20 10.76 -4.69
C SER A 105 -7.80 11.30 -4.93
N VAL A 106 -7.26 11.90 -3.88
CA VAL A 106 -5.84 12.25 -3.75
C VAL A 106 -5.32 11.55 -2.50
N GLU A 107 -4.18 10.88 -2.59
CA GLU A 107 -3.48 10.35 -1.43
C GLU A 107 -2.07 10.92 -1.36
N ALA A 108 -1.73 11.55 -0.24
CA ALA A 108 -0.39 12.06 0.05
C ALA A 108 0.29 11.19 1.11
N VAL A 109 1.60 10.99 0.94
CA VAL A 109 2.42 10.21 1.85
C VAL A 109 3.46 11.11 2.50
N TYR A 110 3.52 11.09 3.82
CA TYR A 110 4.47 11.83 4.62
C TYR A 110 5.31 10.88 5.47
N ASP A 111 6.58 11.21 5.62
CA ASP A 111 7.36 10.75 6.76
C ASP A 111 7.13 11.73 7.91
N ALA A 112 6.92 11.24 9.12
CA ALA A 112 6.83 12.05 10.34
C ALA A 112 7.79 11.53 11.42
N ALA A 113 8.32 12.43 12.24
CA ALA A 113 9.13 12.07 13.39
C ALA A 113 8.27 11.81 14.64
N GLY A 114 8.83 11.10 15.62
CA GLY A 114 8.18 10.87 16.91
C GLY A 114 7.24 9.66 16.95
N ARG A 115 6.30 9.64 17.90
CA ARG A 115 5.38 8.52 18.09
C ARG A 115 4.11 8.74 17.27
N GLY A 116 3.51 7.66 16.77
CA GLY A 116 2.27 7.75 15.99
C GLY A 116 1.12 8.47 16.70
N GLN A 117 1.02 8.39 18.03
CA GLN A 117 0.00 9.12 18.81
C GLN A 117 0.23 10.63 18.83
N ASP A 118 1.50 11.07 18.86
CA ASP A 118 1.84 12.50 18.82
C ASP A 118 1.54 13.07 17.43
N VAL A 119 1.81 12.29 16.38
CA VAL A 119 1.44 12.62 14.99
C VAL A 119 -0.08 12.69 14.83
N ALA A 120 -0.83 11.76 15.43
CA ALA A 120 -2.29 11.79 15.39
C ALA A 120 -2.85 13.05 16.08
N ALA A 121 -2.34 13.38 17.27
CA ALA A 121 -2.75 14.58 18.01
C ALA A 121 -2.44 15.87 17.23
N PHE A 122 -1.28 15.95 16.58
CA PHE A 122 -0.94 17.07 15.69
C PHE A 122 -1.99 17.29 14.61
N TYR A 123 -2.41 16.22 13.91
CA TYR A 123 -3.44 16.33 12.88
C TYR A 123 -4.83 16.65 13.46
N ASP A 124 -5.19 16.04 14.59
CA ASP A 124 -6.45 16.32 15.29
C ASP A 124 -6.56 17.85 15.57
N GLU A 125 -5.49 18.48 16.06
CA GLU A 125 -5.45 19.92 16.32
C GLU A 125 -5.42 20.80 15.06
N GLU A 126 -4.54 20.50 14.12
CA GLU A 126 -4.36 21.31 12.90
C GLU A 126 -5.61 21.28 12.01
N LEU A 127 -6.22 20.12 11.86
CA LEU A 127 -7.42 19.98 11.04
C LEU A 127 -8.61 20.67 11.71
N ALA A 128 -8.73 20.58 13.03
CA ALA A 128 -9.73 21.35 13.78
C ALA A 128 -9.56 22.86 13.57
N ARG A 129 -8.33 23.38 13.61
CA ARG A 129 -8.03 24.80 13.30
C ARG A 129 -8.45 25.20 11.88
N ARG A 130 -8.40 24.26 10.93
CA ARG A 130 -8.81 24.45 9.52
C ARG A 130 -10.30 24.20 9.28
N GLY A 131 -11.09 23.98 10.33
CA GLY A 131 -12.54 23.80 10.25
C GLY A 131 -12.99 22.39 9.87
N TYR A 132 -12.08 21.42 9.87
CA TYR A 132 -12.46 20.01 9.75
C TYR A 132 -13.04 19.52 11.07
N THR A 133 -14.01 18.62 11.00
CA THR A 133 -14.59 17.97 12.18
C THR A 133 -14.34 16.46 12.11
N PRO A 134 -14.12 15.77 13.24
CA PRO A 134 -14.10 14.31 13.24
C PRO A 134 -15.37 13.76 12.60
N ALA A 135 -15.22 12.77 11.72
CA ALA A 135 -16.37 12.16 11.09
C ALA A 135 -17.21 11.40 12.16
N PRO A 136 -18.55 11.51 12.14
CA PRO A 136 -19.39 10.89 13.15
C PRO A 136 -19.35 9.36 13.12
N PHE A 137 -18.89 8.79 12.00
CA PHE A 137 -18.63 7.36 11.82
C PHE A 137 -17.19 7.16 11.37
N GLY A 138 -16.49 6.19 11.95
CA GLY A 138 -15.04 6.00 11.75
C GLY A 138 -14.15 6.78 12.73
N GLY A 139 -14.75 7.45 13.72
CA GLY A 139 -14.03 8.06 14.84
C GLY A 139 -13.28 7.03 15.70
N PRO A 140 -12.29 7.48 16.48
CA PRO A 140 -11.48 6.62 17.34
C PRO A 140 -12.37 5.83 18.34
N GLY A 141 -12.17 4.51 18.41
CA GLY A 141 -12.60 3.74 19.59
C GLY A 141 -13.52 2.53 19.38
N ARG A 142 -13.84 2.11 18.15
CA ARG A 142 -14.45 0.77 17.94
C ARG A 142 -13.60 -0.09 17.00
N PRO A 143 -13.01 -1.20 17.51
CA PRO A 143 -12.27 -2.15 16.69
C PRO A 143 -13.15 -2.68 15.57
N THR A 144 -12.59 -2.82 14.37
CA THR A 144 -13.26 -3.53 13.27
C THR A 144 -13.51 -4.99 13.68
N PRO A 145 -14.63 -5.61 13.29
CA PRO A 145 -14.84 -7.05 13.43
C PRO A 145 -13.70 -7.92 12.88
N GLY A 146 -13.39 -9.05 13.53
CA GLY A 146 -12.39 -10.03 13.07
C GLY A 146 -10.99 -9.85 13.67
N PHE A 147 -9.99 -10.52 13.09
CA PHE A 147 -8.60 -10.47 13.58
C PHE A 147 -8.01 -9.07 13.51
N GLN A 148 -7.54 -8.58 14.66
CA GLN A 148 -6.85 -7.30 14.77
C GLN A 148 -5.36 -7.50 14.46
N PRO A 149 -4.76 -6.65 13.60
CA PRO A 149 -3.32 -6.68 13.39
C PRO A 149 -2.59 -6.29 14.67
N THR A 150 -1.46 -6.95 14.98
CA THR A 150 -0.63 -6.60 16.15
C THR A 150 0.02 -5.22 16.01
N VAL A 151 0.28 -4.76 14.77
CA VAL A 151 0.65 -3.38 14.52
C VAL A 151 -0.62 -2.52 14.54
N THR A 152 -0.80 -1.75 15.60
CA THR A 152 -1.94 -0.83 15.72
C THR A 152 -1.72 0.40 14.85
N THR A 153 -2.21 0.35 13.62
CA THR A 153 -2.34 1.52 12.77
C THR A 153 -3.36 2.48 13.39
N ILE A 154 -3.04 3.77 13.44
CA ILE A 154 -3.97 4.78 13.95
C ILE A 154 -4.75 5.33 12.76
N TYR A 155 -6.07 5.22 12.82
CA TYR A 155 -6.99 5.74 11.80
C TYR A 155 -7.73 6.97 12.33
N ARG A 156 -7.88 7.98 11.48
CA ARG A 156 -8.76 9.13 11.71
C ARG A 156 -9.52 9.43 10.42
N THR A 157 -10.77 9.86 10.55
CA THR A 157 -11.52 10.42 9.42
C THR A 157 -12.10 11.76 9.83
N PHE A 158 -12.00 12.72 8.93
CA PHE A 158 -12.45 14.09 9.12
C PHE A 158 -13.35 14.51 7.97
N CYS A 159 -14.35 15.31 8.31
CA CYS A 159 -15.23 15.97 7.37
C CYS A 159 -14.69 17.37 7.06
N PRO A 160 -14.48 17.72 5.78
CA PRO A 160 -14.00 19.04 5.41
C PRO A 160 -15.06 20.12 5.67
N PRO A 161 -14.62 21.38 5.88
CA PRO A 161 -15.53 22.50 5.93
C PRO A 161 -16.27 22.60 4.58
N GLY A 162 -17.61 22.57 4.59
CA GLY A 162 -18.44 22.58 3.38
C GLY A 162 -19.04 21.21 3.00
N GLY A 163 -18.64 20.12 3.65
CA GLY A 163 -19.40 18.86 3.66
C GLY A 163 -19.30 17.97 2.42
N ALA A 164 -18.46 18.31 1.43
CA ALA A 164 -18.21 17.43 0.29
C ALA A 164 -17.01 16.52 0.56
N GLY A 165 -17.19 15.20 0.41
CA GLY A 165 -16.10 14.24 0.55
C GLY A 165 -15.67 13.97 2.00
N PHE A 166 -14.50 13.35 2.17
CA PHE A 166 -13.90 13.10 3.49
C PHE A 166 -12.39 12.93 3.40
N LEU A 167 -11.69 13.26 4.49
CA LEU A 167 -10.24 13.06 4.65
C LEU A 167 -10.00 11.90 5.60
N SER A 168 -9.29 10.86 5.15
CA SER A 168 -8.83 9.75 5.98
C SER A 168 -7.34 9.83 6.21
N LEU A 169 -6.92 9.78 7.47
CA LEU A 169 -5.53 9.62 7.88
C LEU A 169 -5.30 8.19 8.35
N THR A 170 -4.24 7.59 7.82
CA THR A 170 -3.73 6.30 8.26
C THR A 170 -2.28 6.48 8.69
N ILE A 171 -2.00 6.23 9.96
CA ILE A 171 -0.70 6.48 10.58
C ILE A 171 -0.12 5.13 10.99
N PHE A 172 1.01 4.77 10.39
CA PHE A 172 1.73 3.52 10.65
C PHE A 172 2.99 3.82 11.46
N PRO A 173 3.01 3.51 12.77
CA PRO A 173 4.25 3.50 13.55
C PRO A 173 5.23 2.45 12.98
N ARG A 174 6.50 2.82 12.77
CA ARG A 174 7.52 1.94 12.16
C ARG A 174 8.76 1.74 13.05
N GLY A 175 8.56 1.65 14.37
CA GLY A 175 9.66 1.49 15.33
C GLY A 175 10.62 2.68 15.28
N GLU A 176 11.89 2.43 14.97
CA GLU A 176 12.93 3.47 14.84
C GLU A 176 12.90 4.21 13.48
N ARG A 177 12.09 3.78 12.52
CA ARG A 177 11.93 4.48 11.24
C ARG A 177 10.91 5.62 11.38
N PRO A 178 10.94 6.64 10.50
CA PRO A 178 9.90 7.67 10.48
C PRO A 178 8.51 7.04 10.41
N VAL A 179 7.53 7.64 11.07
CA VAL A 179 6.11 7.25 10.98
C VAL A 179 5.63 7.48 9.55
N ASP A 180 5.02 6.46 8.92
CA ASP A 180 4.38 6.60 7.61
C ASP A 180 2.96 7.13 7.82
N VAL A 181 2.70 8.31 7.29
CA VAL A 181 1.37 8.93 7.32
C VAL A 181 0.82 8.95 5.91
N ARG A 182 -0.36 8.37 5.73
CA ARG A 182 -1.12 8.43 4.49
C ARG A 182 -2.37 9.24 4.70
N ALA A 183 -2.46 10.35 3.97
CA ALA A 183 -3.59 11.24 4.01
C ALA A 183 -4.34 11.17 2.69
N ARG A 184 -5.55 10.61 2.72
CA ARG A 184 -6.38 10.38 1.55
C ARG A 184 -7.62 11.25 1.60
N LEU A 185 -7.79 12.10 0.60
CA LEU A 185 -9.00 12.87 0.38
C LEU A 185 -9.83 12.21 -0.72
N GLU A 186 -11.10 11.98 -0.42
CA GLU A 186 -12.11 11.52 -1.37
C GLU A 186 -12.99 12.71 -1.74
N GLY A 187 -13.07 13.04 -3.04
CA GLY A 187 -13.72 14.26 -3.52
C GLY A 187 -15.24 14.14 -3.68
N THR A 188 -15.74 12.96 -4.04
CA THR A 188 -17.16 12.69 -4.29
C THR A 188 -17.50 11.22 -3.96
N GLY A 189 -18.68 10.98 -3.39
CA GLY A 189 -19.17 9.62 -3.10
C GLY A 189 -19.86 9.48 -1.75
N PRO A 190 -20.57 8.36 -1.51
CA PRO A 190 -21.11 8.05 -0.20
C PRO A 190 -19.95 7.91 0.80
N GLY A 191 -19.97 8.72 1.84
CA GLY A 191 -18.90 8.77 2.83
C GLY A 191 -19.43 9.07 4.23
N PRO A 192 -18.58 8.94 5.25
CA PRO A 192 -18.97 9.15 6.65
C PRO A 192 -19.38 10.59 6.95
N CYS A 193 -19.16 11.51 6.02
CA CYS A 193 -19.48 12.94 6.08
C CYS A 193 -20.74 13.35 5.28
N GLY A 194 -21.40 12.39 4.62
CA GLY A 194 -22.68 12.63 3.91
C GLY A 194 -23.83 12.93 4.87
N ASP A 195 -25.10 12.73 4.48
CA ASP A 195 -26.28 13.13 5.29
C ASP A 195 -26.36 12.52 6.70
N GLY A 196 -25.61 11.45 7.01
CA GLY A 196 -25.44 10.95 8.38
C GLY A 196 -24.53 11.82 9.27
N GLY A 197 -23.88 12.83 8.67
CA GLY A 197 -22.87 13.71 9.25
C GLY A 197 -23.42 14.92 10.02
N LYS A 198 -24.67 15.28 9.78
CA LYS A 198 -25.30 16.48 10.37
C LYS A 198 -25.60 16.24 11.85
N PRO A 199 -25.36 17.22 12.75
CA PRO A 199 -25.85 17.14 14.11
C PRO A 199 -27.36 16.89 14.13
N GLY A 200 -27.79 15.76 14.70
CA GLY A 200 -29.21 15.37 14.75
C GLY A 200 -29.69 14.49 13.58
N ALA A 201 -28.82 14.10 12.64
CA ALA A 201 -29.17 13.06 11.69
C ALA A 201 -29.44 11.73 12.43
N PRO A 202 -30.48 10.97 12.06
CA PRO A 202 -30.66 9.63 12.61
C PRO A 202 -29.39 8.83 12.35
N PRO A 203 -28.86 8.05 13.33
CA PRO A 203 -27.69 7.23 13.08
C PRO A 203 -27.98 6.38 11.84
N PRO A 204 -27.05 6.31 10.86
CA PRO A 204 -27.24 5.50 9.67
C PRO A 204 -27.55 4.10 10.15
N ASP A 205 -28.78 3.69 9.88
CA ASP A 205 -29.28 2.42 10.33
C ASP A 205 -28.48 1.38 9.54
N ARG A 206 -27.60 0.66 10.25
CA ARG A 206 -26.56 -0.30 9.79
C ARG A 206 -25.17 0.29 9.53
N ARG A 207 -24.46 0.56 10.63
CA ARG A 207 -22.99 0.79 10.68
C ARG A 207 -22.16 -0.38 10.12
N PHE A 208 -22.78 -1.53 9.90
CA PHE A 208 -22.23 -2.71 9.26
C PHE A 208 -23.31 -3.41 8.44
N PRO A 209 -22.98 -4.09 7.33
CA PRO A 209 -23.90 -5.04 6.71
C PRO A 209 -24.51 -5.97 7.76
N PRO A 210 -25.82 -6.30 7.67
CA PRO A 210 -26.46 -7.18 8.64
C PRO A 210 -25.64 -8.46 8.87
N GLY A 211 -25.31 -8.77 10.12
CA GLY A 211 -24.56 -9.98 10.49
C GLY A 211 -23.06 -9.79 10.65
N LEU A 212 -22.46 -8.70 10.13
CA LEU A 212 -21.03 -8.41 10.37
C LEU A 212 -20.79 -7.95 11.82
N ASP A 213 -21.79 -7.34 12.45
CA ASP A 213 -21.81 -6.98 13.87
C ASP A 213 -21.73 -8.19 14.81
N ARG A 214 -21.97 -9.41 14.31
CA ARG A 214 -21.82 -10.66 15.06
C ARG A 214 -20.39 -11.19 15.09
N LEU A 215 -19.50 -10.66 14.27
CA LEU A 215 -18.10 -11.05 14.27
C LEU A 215 -17.36 -10.17 15.31
N PRO A 216 -16.90 -10.72 16.45
CA PRO A 216 -16.20 -9.92 17.44
C PRO A 216 -14.81 -9.51 16.93
N PRO A 217 -14.24 -8.41 17.44
CA PRO A 217 -12.82 -8.16 17.27
C PRO A 217 -12.00 -9.21 18.03
N LEU A 218 -11.01 -9.79 17.37
CA LEU A 218 -10.13 -10.83 17.89
C LEU A 218 -8.72 -10.26 18.05
N PHE A 219 -8.31 -10.04 19.29
CA PHE A 219 -6.98 -9.51 19.61
C PHE A 219 -5.98 -10.64 19.84
N ALA A 220 -4.74 -10.41 19.42
CA ALA A 220 -3.64 -11.31 19.72
C ALA A 220 -3.32 -11.28 21.23
N PRO A 221 -2.96 -12.42 21.84
CA PRO A 221 -2.27 -12.44 23.13
C PRO A 221 -0.95 -11.66 23.07
N GLU A 222 -0.42 -11.28 24.23
CA GLU A 222 0.92 -10.66 24.33
C GLU A 222 1.99 -11.56 23.68
N GLY A 223 2.94 -10.95 22.97
CA GLY A 223 4.01 -11.66 22.27
C GLY A 223 3.61 -12.26 20.91
N VAL A 224 2.33 -12.37 20.59
CA VAL A 224 1.86 -12.95 19.32
C VAL A 224 1.66 -11.87 18.26
N GLN A 225 2.30 -12.03 17.11
CA GLN A 225 2.05 -11.17 15.95
C GLN A 225 0.96 -11.77 15.08
N VAL A 226 -0.13 -11.04 14.87
CA VAL A 226 -1.24 -11.42 14.00
C VAL A 226 -1.18 -10.57 12.74
N GLN A 227 -1.08 -11.23 11.60
CA GLN A 227 -1.16 -10.66 10.26
C GLN A 227 -2.48 -11.12 9.62
N PRO A 228 -3.49 -10.24 9.46
CA PRO A 228 -4.69 -10.58 8.70
C PRO A 228 -4.32 -11.00 7.27
N THR A 229 -4.86 -12.12 6.80
CA THR A 229 -4.57 -12.70 5.48
C THR A 229 -5.79 -12.80 4.58
N GLY A 230 -6.98 -12.57 5.13
CA GLY A 230 -8.20 -12.57 4.35
C GLY A 230 -9.42 -12.19 5.17
N GLY A 231 -10.48 -11.80 4.46
CA GLY A 231 -11.75 -11.46 5.07
C GLY A 231 -12.78 -11.13 4.00
N GLY A 232 -14.03 -11.29 4.34
CA GLY A 232 -15.12 -10.99 3.42
C GLY A 232 -16.45 -11.45 3.98
N GLY A 233 -17.52 -10.97 3.36
CA GLY A 233 -18.84 -11.47 3.68
C GLY A 233 -19.94 -10.91 2.81
N GLY A 234 -21.12 -11.45 3.05
CA GLY A 234 -22.35 -11.13 2.37
C GLY A 234 -23.55 -11.45 3.27
N PRO A 235 -24.77 -11.49 2.72
CA PRO A 235 -26.00 -11.54 3.51
C PRO A 235 -26.08 -12.65 4.56
N ASN A 236 -25.39 -13.77 4.35
CA ASN A 236 -25.51 -14.98 5.16
C ASN A 236 -24.21 -15.44 5.85
N ARG A 237 -23.06 -14.81 5.58
CA ARG A 237 -21.77 -15.24 6.14
C ARG A 237 -20.77 -14.10 6.12
N PHE A 238 -20.06 -13.94 7.24
CA PHE A 238 -18.84 -13.15 7.34
C PHE A 238 -17.70 -14.05 7.82
N SER A 239 -16.50 -13.80 7.32
CA SER A 239 -15.28 -14.49 7.75
C SER A 239 -14.12 -13.52 7.86
N SER A 240 -13.21 -13.81 8.78
CA SER A 240 -11.92 -13.15 8.95
C SER A 240 -10.87 -14.23 9.19
N ALA A 241 -9.72 -14.11 8.52
CA ALA A 241 -8.61 -15.05 8.61
C ALA A 241 -7.31 -14.29 8.82
N ALA A 242 -6.41 -14.88 9.61
CA ALA A 242 -5.11 -14.32 9.90
C ALA A 242 -4.07 -15.43 10.12
N VAL A 243 -2.80 -15.07 9.96
CA VAL A 243 -1.65 -15.87 10.40
C VAL A 243 -1.17 -15.31 11.72
N ALA A 244 -1.05 -16.18 12.72
CA ALA A 244 -0.38 -15.87 13.97
C ALA A 244 1.08 -16.35 13.87
N LEU A 245 2.01 -15.46 14.16
CA LEU A 245 3.42 -15.75 14.33
C LEU A 245 3.68 -15.86 15.83
N THR A 246 4.12 -17.04 16.24
CA THR A 246 4.53 -17.39 17.59
C THR A 246 6.01 -17.77 17.56
N ASP A 247 6.72 -17.54 18.65
CA ASP A 247 8.10 -17.98 18.87
C ASP A 247 8.21 -19.48 19.18
#